data_AF-A0AB39N9Z2-F1
#
_entry.id   AF-A0AB39N9Z2-F1
#
_cell.length_a   1.000
_cell.length_b   1.000
_cell.length_c   1.000
_cell.angle_alpha   90.00
_cell.angle_beta   90.00
_cell.angle_gamma   90.00
#
_symmetry.space_group_name_H-M   'P 1'
#
loop_
_entity.id
_entity.type
_entity.pdbx_description
1 polymer ?
#
loop_
_entity_poly.entity_id
_entity_poly.type
_entity_poly.pdbx_seq_one_letter_code
_entity_poly.pdbx_strand_id
1 'polypeptide(L)' 'MDRQQILDLYQWALGICFRHPDKGEVPTAVVGVIHPREDGEREVRACADCVVVMEDIRREEAARSGSEYEPGHLGEVLK' A
#
# COMPACT_ATOMS: atom_id res chain seq x y z
N MET A 1 11.91 10.80 2.63
CA MET A 1 11.66 9.95 3.81
C MET A 1 12.56 8.74 3.71
N ASP A 2 13.10 8.28 4.84
CA ASP A 2 13.76 6.99 4.89
C ASP A 2 12.74 5.84 4.85
N ARG A 3 13.24 4.62 4.64
CA ARG A 3 12.42 3.42 4.55
C ARG A 3 11.59 3.18 5.81
N GLN A 4 12.16 3.36 6.99
CA GLN A 4 11.49 3.04 8.25
C GLN A 4 10.34 4.01 8.51
N GLN A 5 10.54 5.30 8.25
CA GLN A 5 9.50 6.33 8.32
C GLN A 5 8.28 6.01 7.47
N ILE A 6 8.47 5.43 6.27
CA ILE A 6 7.34 5.01 5.42
C ILE A 6 6.61 3.83 6.08
N LEU A 7 7.35 2.81 6.52
CA LEU A 7 6.75 1.60 7.09
C LEU A 7 5.98 1.87 8.39
N ASP A 8 6.43 2.84 9.19
CA ASP A 8 5.78 3.23 10.44
C ASP A 8 4.42 3.93 10.24
N LEU A 9 4.09 4.34 9.01
CA LEU A 9 2.79 4.91 8.68
C LEU A 9 1.69 3.85 8.50
N TYR A 10 2.06 2.57 8.44
CA TYR A 10 1.13 1.49 8.14
C TYR A 10 0.90 0.55 9.32
N GLN A 11 -0.31 -0.01 9.37
CA GLN A 11 -0.63 -1.11 10.27
C GLN A 11 -0.29 -2.44 9.61
N TRP A 12 0.52 -3.24 10.31
CA TRP A 12 1.03 -4.52 9.83
C TRP A 12 0.31 -5.69 10.49
N ALA A 13 -0.03 -6.70 9.69
CA ALA A 13 -0.49 -8.01 10.15
C ALA A 13 0.06 -9.10 9.24
N LEU A 14 0.10 -10.34 9.72
CA LEU A 14 0.45 -11.48 8.87
C LEU A 14 -0.56 -11.62 7.73
N GLY A 15 -0.05 -11.90 6.53
CA GLY A 15 -0.86 -12.09 5.34
C GLY A 15 -0.01 -12.37 4.11
N ILE A 16 -0.65 -12.46 2.95
CA ILE A 16 0.02 -12.73 1.68
C ILE A 16 0.12 -11.42 0.89
N CYS A 17 1.33 -11.08 0.44
CA CYS A 17 1.52 -9.94 -0.43
C CYS A 17 0.92 -10.20 -1.81
N PHE A 18 0.05 -9.31 -2.28
CA PHE A 18 -0.59 -9.45 -3.60
C PHE A 18 0.40 -9.52 -4.77
N ARG A 19 1.59 -8.92 -4.62
CA ARG A 19 2.64 -8.88 -5.65
C ARG A 19 3.64 -10.03 -5.56
N HIS A 20 3.79 -10.62 -4.37
CA HIS A 20 4.75 -11.71 -4.09
C HIS A 20 4.07 -12.83 -3.31
N PRO A 21 3.08 -13.52 -3.90
CA PRO A 21 2.37 -14.59 -3.21
C PRO A 21 3.25 -15.81 -2.90
N ASP A 22 4.34 -15.98 -3.63
CA ASP A 22 5.35 -17.03 -3.48
C ASP A 22 6.15 -16.93 -2.17
N LYS A 23 6.23 -15.74 -1.55
CA LYS A 23 6.84 -15.56 -0.22
C LYS A 23 6.00 -16.17 0.90
N GLY A 24 4.76 -16.60 0.61
CA GLY A 24 3.83 -17.12 1.60
C GLY A 24 3.37 -16.04 2.57
N GLU A 25 3.10 -16.45 3.81
CA GLU A 25 2.64 -15.55 4.86
C GLU A 25 3.79 -14.73 5.45
N VAL A 26 3.69 -13.42 5.33
CA VAL A 26 4.68 -12.43 5.80
C VAL A 26 3.98 -11.23 6.43
N PRO A 27 4.68 -10.35 7.16
CA PRO A 27 4.12 -9.07 7.56
C PRO A 27 3.68 -8.26 6.35
N THR A 28 2.40 -7.88 6.32
CA THR A 28 1.76 -7.09 5.27
C THR A 28 0.91 -5.97 5.83
N ALA A 29 0.82 -4.86 5.10
CA ALA A 29 -0.10 -3.77 5.37
C ALA A 29 -1.24 -3.76 4.35
N VAL A 30 -2.40 -3.21 4.73
CA VAL A 30 -3.49 -2.92 3.79
C VAL A 30 -3.06 -1.73 2.93
N VAL A 31 -3.18 -1.89 1.63
CA VAL A 31 -2.76 -0.89 0.63
C VAL A 31 -3.88 -0.49 -0.32
N GLY A 32 -5.09 -0.93 -0.01
CA GLY A 32 -6.29 -0.62 -0.76
C GLY A 32 -7.40 -1.60 -0.41
N VAL A 33 -8.62 -1.23 -0.78
CA VAL A 33 -9.81 -2.06 -0.67
C VAL A 33 -10.42 -2.14 -2.06
N ILE A 34 -10.70 -3.35 -2.53
CA ILE A 34 -11.43 -3.58 -3.78
C ILE A 34 -12.84 -4.05 -3.47
N HIS A 35 -13.78 -3.72 -4.36
CA HIS A 35 -15.20 -4.09 -4.25
C HIS A 35 -15.61 -5.00 -5.41
N PRO A 36 -15.23 -6.30 -5.41
CA PRO A 36 -15.77 -7.26 -6.35
C PRO A 36 -17.30 -7.28 -6.33
N ARG A 37 -17.93 -7.42 -7.50
CA ARG A 37 -19.40 -7.29 -7.67
C ARG A 37 -20.23 -8.22 -6.77
N GLU A 38 -19.68 -9.35 -6.33
CA GLU A 38 -20.45 -10.38 -5.61
C GLU A 38 -19.88 -10.76 -4.23
N ASP A 39 -18.68 -10.29 -3.86
CA ASP A 39 -17.93 -10.78 -2.68
C ASP A 39 -17.67 -9.71 -1.61
N GLY A 40 -18.32 -8.56 -1.70
CA GLY A 40 -18.17 -7.47 -0.72
C GLY A 40 -16.82 -6.76 -0.82
N GLU A 41 -16.37 -6.15 0.28
CA GLU A 41 -15.08 -5.45 0.34
C GLU A 41 -13.94 -6.43 0.60
N ARG A 42 -12.84 -6.31 -0.14
CA ARG A 42 -11.65 -7.11 0.08
C ARG A 42 -10.41 -6.24 0.17
N GLU A 43 -9.69 -6.39 1.28
CA GLU A 43 -8.40 -5.75 1.47
C GLU A 43 -7.36 -6.31 0.51
N VAL A 44 -6.62 -5.41 -0.13
CA VAL A 44 -5.40 -5.72 -0.86
C VAL A 44 -4.23 -5.48 0.08
N ARG A 45 -3.39 -6.49 0.28
CA ARG A 45 -2.29 -6.44 1.25
C ARG A 45 -0.93 -6.53 0.57
N ALA A 46 0.05 -5.76 1.05
CA ALA A 46 1.40 -5.73 0.49
C ALA A 46 2.48 -5.85 1.57
N CYS A 47 3.60 -6.49 1.24
CA CYS A 47 4.75 -6.56 2.14
C CYS A 47 5.53 -5.22 2.18
N ALA A 48 6.47 -5.11 3.12
CA ALA A 48 7.31 -3.92 3.32
C ALA A 48 7.98 -3.42 2.04
N ASP A 49 8.58 -4.30 1.24
CA ASP A 49 9.23 -3.90 -0.01
C ASP A 49 8.25 -3.28 -1.01
N CYS A 50 7.05 -3.87 -1.11
CA CYS A 50 6.03 -3.37 -2.02
C CYS A 50 5.45 -2.04 -1.56
N VAL A 51 5.23 -1.86 -0.25
CA VAL A 51 4.76 -0.58 0.30
C VAL A 51 5.72 0.54 -0.05
N VAL A 52 7.02 0.34 0.18
CA VAL A 52 8.05 1.34 -0.14
C VAL A 52 8.06 1.67 -1.64
N VAL A 53 8.05 0.66 -2.51
CA VAL A 53 8.02 0.88 -3.97
C VAL A 53 6.77 1.63 -4.41
N MET A 54 5.59 1.29 -3.87
CA MET A 54 4.35 1.99 -4.22
C MET A 54 4.36 3.45 -3.75
N GLU A 55 4.97 3.70 -2.59
CA GLU A 55 5.10 5.02 -2.02
C GLU A 55 6.04 5.92 -2.85
N ASP A 56 7.15 5.36 -3.32
CA ASP A 56 8.06 6.06 -4.23
C ASP A 56 7.37 6.38 -5.56
N ILE A 57 6.61 5.44 -6.14
CA ILE A 57 5.82 5.68 -7.36
C ILE A 57 4.83 6.84 -7.14
N ARG A 58 4.09 6.86 -6.03
CA ARG A 58 3.15 7.96 -5.73
C ARG A 58 3.85 9.31 -5.62
N ARG A 59 5.00 9.35 -4.95
CA ARG A 59 5.79 10.59 -4.83
C ARG A 59 6.21 11.12 -6.20
N GLU A 60 6.67 10.23 -7.09
CA GLU A 60 7.03 10.58 -8.47
C GLU A 60 5.82 11.04 -9.28
N GLU A 61 4.68 10.37 -9.14
CA GLU A 61 3.44 10.74 -9.82
C GLU A 61 2.92 12.11 -9.41
N ALA A 62 2.87 12.38 -8.10
CA ALA A 62 2.46 13.68 -7.55
C ALA A 62 3.38 14.81 -8.04
N ALA A 63 4.70 14.58 -8.05
CA ALA A 63 5.67 15.52 -8.60
C ALA A 63 5.44 15.80 -10.09
N ARG A 64 5.04 14.77 -10.87
CA ARG A 64 4.77 14.88 -12.30
C ARG A 64 3.42 15.55 -12.59
N SER A 65 2.38 15.30 -11.79
CA SER A 65 1.05 15.87 -11.97
C SER A 65 0.87 17.24 -11.32
N GLY A 66 1.82 17.69 -10.50
CA GLY A 66 1.68 18.89 -9.67
C GLY A 66 0.67 18.71 -8.53
N SER A 67 0.36 17.46 -8.16
CA SER A 67 -0.53 17.15 -7.04
C SER A 67 0.24 17.14 -5.72
N GLU A 68 -0.47 17.35 -4.62
CA GLU A 68 0.12 17.19 -3.28
C GLU A 68 0.33 15.70 -2.98
N TYR A 69 1.49 15.39 -2.43
CA TYR A 69 1.87 14.04 -2.03
C TYR A 69 1.70 13.90 -0.53
N GLU A 70 0.79 13.03 -0.12
CA GLU A 70 0.60 12.65 1.28
C GLU A 70 0.96 11.17 1.49
N PRO A 71 1.95 10.88 2.36
CA PRO A 71 2.39 9.52 2.62
C PRO A 71 1.47 8.79 3.60
N GLY A 72 1.49 7.46 3.57
CA GLY A 72 0.71 6.63 4.50
C GLY A 72 -0.72 6.34 4.02
N HIS A 73 -1.13 6.90 2.88
CA HIS A 73 -2.45 6.67 2.29
C HIS A 73 -2.32 5.85 1.01
N LEU A 74 -2.23 4.53 1.12
CA LEU A 74 -2.30 3.65 -0.06
C LEU A 74 -3.76 3.35 -0.39
N GLY A 75 -4.31 4.08 -1.36
CA GLY A 75 -5.62 3.78 -1.96
C GLY A 75 -6.84 4.35 -1.23
N GLU A 76 -6.68 5.14 -0.17
CA GLU A 76 -7.79 5.91 0.39
C GLU A 76 -8.12 7.06 -0.55
N VAL A 77 -9.33 7.03 -1.12
CA VAL A 77 -9.96 8.26 -1.61
C VAL A 77 -10.26 9.07 -0.34
N LEU A 78 -9.44 10.09 -0.07
CA LEU A 78 -9.81 11.13 0.88
C LEU A 78 -11.19 11.66 0.44
N LYS A 79 -12.24 11.28 1.17
CA LYS A 79 -13.61 11.77 0.96
C LYS A 79 -13.80 13.09 1.67
#